data_AF-R7S5M0-F1
#
_entry.id   AF-R7S5M0-F1
#
_cell.length_a   1.000
_cell.length_b   1.000
_cell.length_c   1.000
_cell.angle_alpha   90.00
_cell.angle_beta   90.00
_cell.angle_gamma   90.00
#
_symmetry.space_group_name_H-M   'P 1'
#
loop_
_entity.id
_entity.type
_entity.pdbx_description
1 polymer ?
#
loop_
_entity_poly.entity_id
_entity_poly.type
_entity_poly.pdbx_seq_one_letter_code
_entity_poly.pdbx_strand_id
1 'polypeptide(L)'
;MQATAPHILGWILFRRFGDTGAMSFLDEAMQLQRRALTEMHPSQIHERHQHLRCLGFYVLRRFEFLGHYSDLEEAISVFEESMRLCPPTHTAHGKPIQGMLLAMQRK
;
A
#
# COMPACT_ATOMS: atom_id res chain seq x y z
N MET A 1 -1.69 -7.98 20.43
CA MET A 1 -0.48 -7.39 19.80
C MET A 1 0.13 -8.45 18.89
N GLN A 2 -0.12 -8.44 17.57
CA GLN A 2 0.72 -9.16 16.57
C GLN A 2 0.12 -9.00 15.17
N ALA A 3 0.60 -7.98 14.44
CA ALA A 3 0.53 -7.89 12.97
C ALA A 3 1.64 -6.96 12.41
N THR A 4 2.66 -6.62 13.20
CA THR A 4 3.69 -5.64 12.82
C THR A 4 4.81 -6.23 11.98
N ALA A 5 5.03 -7.55 12.03
CA ALA A 5 6.10 -8.21 11.28
C ALA A 5 5.99 -8.06 9.75
N PRO A 6 4.83 -8.37 9.11
CA PRO A 6 4.70 -8.20 7.66
C PRO A 6 4.76 -6.73 7.21
N HIS A 7 4.34 -5.80 8.07
CA HIS A 7 4.47 -4.36 7.81
C HIS A 7 5.93 -3.92 7.78
N ILE A 8 6.71 -4.25 8.84
CA ILE A 8 8.10 -3.83 8.99
C ILE A 8 8.98 -4.47 7.91
N LEU A 9 8.83 -5.77 7.68
CA LEU A 9 9.60 -6.47 6.65
C LEU A 9 9.27 -5.92 5.25
N GLY A 10 8.00 -5.66 4.96
CA GLY A 10 7.61 -5.02 3.70
C GLY A 10 8.26 -3.66 3.51
N TRP A 11 8.37 -2.86 4.57
CA TRP A 11 9.05 -1.55 4.50
C TRP A 11 10.56 -1.68 4.27
N ILE A 12 11.21 -2.66 4.89
CA ILE A 12 12.64 -2.93 4.67
C ILE A 12 12.90 -3.34 3.21
N LEU A 13 12.06 -4.23 2.66
CA LEU A 13 12.15 -4.65 1.26
C LEU A 13 11.94 -3.46 0.31
N PHE A 14 10.94 -2.62 0.59
CA PHE A 14 10.71 -1.40 -0.17
C PHE A 14 11.92 -0.44 -0.16
N ARG A 15 12.58 -0.29 0.99
CA ARG A 15 13.82 0.52 1.10
C ARG A 15 14.95 -0.08 0.25
N ARG A 16 15.13 -1.41 0.30
CA ARG A 16 16.13 -2.08 -0.54
C ARG A 16 15.85 -1.96 -2.03
N PHE A 17 14.58 -1.98 -2.44
CA PHE A 17 14.21 -1.66 -3.82
C PHE A 17 14.69 -0.25 -4.19
N GLY A 18 14.44 0.76 -3.34
CA GLY A 18 14.91 2.13 -3.58
C GLY A 18 16.44 2.24 -3.72
N ASP A 19 17.18 1.47 -2.92
CA ASP A 19 18.65 1.51 -2.92
C ASP A 19 19.27 0.76 -4.11
N THR A 20 18.61 -0.30 -4.60
CA THR A 20 19.20 -1.24 -5.58
C THR A 20 18.55 -1.18 -6.96
N GLY A 21 17.32 -0.64 -7.07
CA GLY A 21 16.47 -0.73 -8.25
C GLY A 21 15.97 -2.15 -8.55
N ALA A 22 16.27 -3.15 -7.69
CA ALA A 22 15.90 -4.53 -7.94
C ALA A 22 14.41 -4.75 -7.68
N MET A 23 13.64 -4.89 -8.76
CA MET A 23 12.17 -5.03 -8.73
C MET A 23 11.69 -6.21 -7.88
N SER A 24 12.49 -7.27 -7.76
CA SER A 24 12.18 -8.43 -6.92
C SER A 24 11.89 -8.07 -5.47
N PHE A 25 12.57 -7.07 -4.90
CA PHE A 25 12.28 -6.60 -3.54
C PHE A 25 10.93 -5.89 -3.44
N LEU A 26 10.54 -5.14 -4.47
CA LEU A 26 9.24 -4.47 -4.49
C LEU A 26 8.11 -5.49 -4.64
N ASP A 27 8.28 -6.46 -5.54
CA ASP A 27 7.31 -7.56 -5.74
C ASP A 27 7.14 -8.40 -4.45
N GLU A 28 8.24 -8.69 -3.75
CA GLU A 28 8.19 -9.40 -2.46
C GLU A 28 7.47 -8.57 -1.39
N ALA A 29 7.75 -7.27 -1.30
CA ALA A 29 7.06 -6.36 -0.37
C ALA A 29 5.54 -6.35 -0.62
N MET A 30 5.13 -6.30 -1.90
CA MET A 30 3.72 -6.35 -2.31
C MET A 30 3.07 -7.68 -1.96
N GLN A 31 3.71 -8.81 -2.27
CA GLN A 31 3.20 -10.14 -1.94
C GLN A 31 3.01 -10.31 -0.43
N LEU A 32 3.94 -9.80 0.38
CA LEU A 32 3.85 -9.86 1.83
C LEU A 32 2.63 -9.10 2.37
N GLN A 33 2.34 -7.90 1.84
CA GLN A 33 1.14 -7.16 2.24
C GLN A 33 -0.15 -7.88 1.82
N ARG A 34 -0.19 -8.45 0.60
CA ARG A 34 -1.37 -9.20 0.12
C ARG A 34 -1.65 -10.43 0.97
N ARG A 35 -0.63 -11.23 1.29
CA ARG A 35 -0.76 -12.40 2.16
C ARG A 35 -1.28 -12.01 3.54
N ALA A 36 -0.72 -10.96 4.14
CA ALA A 36 -1.21 -10.44 5.42
C ALA A 36 -2.70 -10.05 5.35
N LEU A 37 -3.14 -9.38 4.28
CA LEU A 37 -4.53 -9.00 4.09
C LEU A 37 -5.48 -10.19 3.91
N THR A 38 -5.02 -11.28 3.29
CA THR A 38 -5.79 -12.53 3.14
C THR A 38 -5.94 -13.28 4.47
N GLU A 39 -4.90 -13.26 5.31
CA GLU A 39 -4.90 -13.96 6.60
C GLU A 39 -5.64 -13.17 7.70
N MET A 40 -5.83 -11.86 7.51
CA MET A 40 -6.49 -10.98 8.47
C MET A 40 -8.01 -11.13 8.53
N HIS A 41 -8.54 -11.18 9.76
CA HIS A 41 -9.97 -11.18 10.01
C HIS A 41 -10.59 -9.82 9.62
N PRO A 42 -11.80 -9.77 9.04
CA PRO A 42 -12.46 -8.53 8.63
C PRO A 42 -12.63 -7.48 9.73
N SER A 43 -12.72 -7.90 11.00
CA SER A 43 -12.81 -6.99 12.15
C SER A 43 -11.51 -6.26 12.49
N GLN A 44 -10.36 -6.67 11.94
CA GLN A 44 -9.06 -6.02 12.12
C GLN A 44 -8.93 -4.78 11.22
N ILE A 45 -9.93 -3.90 11.28
CA ILE A 45 -10.11 -2.77 10.35
C ILE A 45 -8.88 -1.86 10.33
N HIS A 46 -8.30 -1.58 11.50
CA HIS A 46 -7.15 -0.70 11.62
C HIS A 46 -5.89 -1.29 10.98
N GLU A 47 -5.58 -2.55 11.29
CA GLU A 47 -4.43 -3.26 10.73
C GLU A 47 -4.59 -3.43 9.22
N ARG A 48 -5.78 -3.83 8.75
CA ARG A 48 -6.09 -3.94 7.32
C ARG A 48 -5.88 -2.61 6.59
N HIS A 49 -6.33 -1.49 7.16
CA HIS A 49 -6.06 -0.16 6.60
C HIS A 49 -4.55 0.11 6.47
N GLN A 50 -3.73 -0.24 7.47
CA GLN A 50 -2.28 -0.05 7.41
C GLN A 50 -1.63 -0.87 6.30
N HIS A 51 -2.02 -2.14 6.14
CA HIS A 51 -1.50 -3.01 5.08
C HIS A 51 -1.93 -2.56 3.68
N LEU A 52 -3.20 -2.18 3.50
CA LEU A 52 -3.70 -1.62 2.24
C LEU A 52 -2.95 -0.34 1.87
N ARG A 53 -2.70 0.55 2.85
CA ARG A 53 -1.93 1.77 2.61
C ARG A 53 -0.53 1.45 2.11
N CYS A 54 0.18 0.51 2.74
CA CYS A 54 1.51 0.09 2.30
C CYS A 54 1.47 -0.54 0.90
N LEU A 55 0.49 -1.41 0.63
CA LEU A 55 0.32 -2.03 -0.67
C LEU A 55 0.10 -0.98 -1.77
N GLY A 56 -0.78 -0.01 -1.55
CA GLY A 56 -1.05 1.08 -2.49
C GLY A 56 0.21 1.89 -2.82
N PHE A 57 1.05 2.16 -1.81
CA PHE A 57 2.34 2.83 -2.03
C PHE A 57 3.30 2.01 -2.88
N TYR A 58 3.40 0.70 -2.63
CA TYR A 58 4.31 -0.16 -3.37
C TYR A 58 3.86 -0.33 -4.82
N VAL A 59 2.56 -0.51 -5.06
CA VAL A 59 1.99 -0.57 -6.41
C VAL A 59 2.21 0.74 -7.16
N LEU A 60 1.96 1.90 -6.52
CA LEU A 60 2.24 3.21 -7.11
C LEU A 60 3.71 3.34 -7.53
N ARG A 61 4.63 2.89 -6.68
CA ARG A 61 6.07 2.93 -6.97
C ARG A 61 6.44 2.02 -8.14
N ARG A 62 5.75 0.88 -8.28
CA ARG A 62 5.90 0.02 -9.46
C ARG A 62 5.42 0.71 -10.73
N PHE A 63 4.27 1.41 -10.69
CA PHE A 63 3.81 2.25 -11.79
C PHE A 63 4.83 3.33 -12.15
N GLU A 64 5.37 4.06 -11.17
CA GLU A 64 6.37 5.11 -11.44
C GLU A 64 7.64 4.57 -12.10
N PHE A 65 7.99 3.31 -11.84
CA PHE A 65 9.19 2.68 -12.39
C PHE A 65 8.94 2.02 -13.75
N LEU A 66 7.80 1.35 -13.95
CA LEU A 66 7.50 0.56 -15.16
C LEU A 66 6.56 1.27 -16.14
N GLY A 67 5.78 2.25 -15.69
CA GLY A 67 4.82 2.99 -16.51
C GLY A 67 3.55 2.20 -16.88
N HIS A 68 3.31 1.03 -16.28
CA HIS A 68 2.14 0.22 -16.59
C HIS A 68 0.87 0.81 -15.99
N TYR A 69 -0.06 1.29 -16.82
CA TYR A 69 -1.33 1.87 -16.36
C TYR A 69 -2.16 0.93 -15.47
N SER A 70 -2.08 -0.38 -15.67
CA SER A 70 -2.72 -1.36 -14.79
C SER A 70 -2.27 -1.25 -13.33
N ASP A 71 -1.01 -0.86 -13.09
CA ASP A 71 -0.49 -0.65 -11.74
C ASP A 71 -1.08 0.64 -11.14
N LEU A 72 -1.29 1.69 -11.95
CA LEU A 72 -1.94 2.91 -11.48
C LEU A 72 -3.39 2.65 -11.07
N GLU A 73 -4.14 1.92 -11.90
CA GLU A 73 -5.53 1.52 -11.60
C GLU A 73 -5.60 0.69 -10.32
N GLU A 74 -4.67 -0.26 -10.15
CA GLU A 74 -4.59 -1.06 -8.94
C GLU A 74 -4.25 -0.20 -7.71
N ALA A 75 -3.29 0.73 -7.81
CA ALA A 75 -2.94 1.61 -6.70
C ALA A 75 -4.14 2.45 -6.25
N ILE A 76 -4.90 3.00 -7.19
CA ILE A 76 -6.13 3.77 -6.91
C ILE A 76 -7.13 2.88 -6.17
N SER A 77 -7.42 1.69 -6.68
CA SER A 77 -8.38 0.76 -6.07
C SER A 77 -8.00 0.38 -4.63
N VAL A 78 -6.71 0.10 -4.40
CA VAL A 78 -6.18 -0.24 -3.07
C VAL A 78 -6.28 0.95 -2.10
N PHE A 79 -5.99 2.17 -2.56
CA PHE A 79 -6.12 3.37 -1.73
C PHE A 79 -7.58 3.71 -1.42
N GLU A 80 -8.50 3.50 -2.36
CA GLU A 80 -9.94 3.64 -2.12
C GLU A 80 -10.43 2.64 -1.08
N GLU A 81 -10.01 1.37 -1.16
CA GLU A 81 -10.34 0.38 -0.14
C GLU A 81 -9.79 0.79 1.24
N SER A 82 -8.54 1.25 1.30
CA SER A 82 -7.93 1.75 2.53
C SER A 82 -8.76 2.90 3.14
N MET A 83 -9.21 3.86 2.34
CA MET A 83 -10.04 4.99 2.81
C MET A 83 -11.45 4.58 3.23
N ARG A 84 -12.05 3.56 2.60
CA ARG A 84 -13.34 3.01 3.05
C ARG A 84 -13.25 2.42 4.46
N LEU A 85 -12.11 1.79 4.80
CA LEU A 85 -11.90 1.22 6.13
C LEU A 85 -11.62 2.28 7.20
N CYS A 86 -10.95 3.38 6.85
CA CYS A 86 -10.66 4.48 7.77
C CYS A 86 -10.84 5.84 7.07
N PRO A 87 -12.05 6.43 7.14
CA PRO A 87 -12.31 7.73 6.56
C PRO A 87 -11.43 8.83 7.18
N PRO A 88 -11.00 9.84 6.39
CA PRO A 88 -10.07 10.89 6.82
C PRO A 88 -10.58 11.79 7.94
N THR A 89 -11.86 11.67 8.33
CA THR A 89 -12.46 12.43 9.43
C THR A 89 -11.99 11.99 10.82
N HIS A 90 -11.27 10.86 10.94
CA HIS A 90 -10.94 10.30 12.26
C HIS A 90 -9.47 9.93 12.52
N THR A 91 -8.58 9.96 11.53
CA THR A 91 -7.15 9.68 11.75
C THR A 91 -6.24 10.54 10.88
N ALA A 92 -5.11 10.98 11.45
CA ALA A 92 -4.05 11.72 10.74
C ALA A 92 -3.50 10.98 9.51
N HIS A 93 -3.80 9.68 9.36
CA HIS A 93 -3.31 8.82 8.29
C HIS A 93 -4.13 8.90 6.98
N GLY A 94 -5.37 9.42 6.99
CA GLY A 94 -6.22 9.49 5.79
C GLY A 94 -5.94 10.69 4.89
N LYS A 95 -5.50 11.83 5.44
CA LYS A 95 -5.22 13.06 4.67
C LYS A 95 -4.15 12.86 3.58
N PRO A 96 -3.02 12.17 3.85
CA PRO A 96 -2.01 11.92 2.82
C PRO A 96 -2.54 11.06 1.66
N ILE A 97 -3.35 10.03 1.95
CA ILE A 97 -3.91 9.13 0.93
C ILE A 97 -4.87 9.89 0.00
N GLN A 98 -5.74 10.72 0.58
CA GLN A 98 -6.68 11.53 -0.22
C GLN A 98 -5.97 12.47 -1.18
N GLY A 99 -4.92 13.15 -0.73
CA GLY A 99 -4.11 14.03 -1.60
C GLY A 99 -3.45 13.27 -2.75
N MET A 100 -2.99 12.04 -2.48
CA MET A 100 -2.40 11.17 -3.50
C MET A 100 -3.43 10.70 -4.52
N LEU A 101 -4.62 10.28 -4.07
CA LEU A 101 -5.69 9.84 -4.99
C LEU A 101 -6.09 10.95 -5.96
N LEU A 102 -6.24 12.19 -5.44
CA LEU A 102 -6.51 13.37 -6.27
C LEU A 102 -5.39 13.68 -7.26
N ALA A 103 -4.13 13.44 -6.87
CA ALA A 103 -2.99 13.63 -7.76
C ALA A 103 -2.92 12.53 -8.84
N MET A 104 -3.30 11.30 -8.52
CA MET A 104 -3.35 10.17 -9.46
C MET A 104 -4.48 10.31 -10.47
N GLN A 105 -5.65 10.80 -10.06
CA GLN A 105 -6.79 11.06 -10.96
C GLN A 105 -6.54 12.19 -11.98
N ARG A 106 -5.44 12.92 -11.86
CA ARG A 106 -5.06 14.03 -12.75
C ARG A 106 -3.93 13.67 -13.72
N LYS A 107 -3.36 12.48 -13.62
CA LYS A 107 -2.33 11.95 -14.54
C LYS A 107 -2.99 11.12 -15.62
#